data_AF-A0A1F6TLX3-F1
#
_entry.id   AF-A0A1F6TLX3-F1
#
_cell.length_a   1.000
_cell.length_b   1.000
_cell.length_c   1.000
_cell.angle_alpha   90.00
_cell.angle_beta   90.00
_cell.angle_gamma   90.00
#
_symmetry.space_group_name_H-M   'P 1'
#
loop_
_entity.id
_entity.type
_entity.pdbx_description
1 polymer ?
#
loop_
_entity_poly.entity_id
_entity_poly.type
_entity_poly.pdbx_seq_one_letter_code
_entity_poly.pdbx_strand_id
1 'polypeptide(L)' 'METEKEIIDLVIARLQNLPFDKEISIGSSGEFTKEELIEHVKNDDSIGQKMVAIEMDFLRSMKEGVFYE' A
#
# COMPACT_ATOMS: atom_id res chain seq x y z
N MET A 1 16.41 7.84 6.91
CA MET A 1 16.03 9.27 6.77
C MET A 1 14.60 9.40 7.28
N GLU A 2 14.25 10.47 8.00
CA GLU A 2 12.93 10.67 8.63
C GLU A 2 11.76 10.44 7.65
N THR A 3 11.95 10.79 6.38
CA THR A 3 10.97 10.65 5.29
C THR A 3 10.59 9.22 4.91
N GLU A 4 11.50 8.25 5.01
CA GLU A 4 11.21 6.86 4.59
C GLU A 4 10.25 6.17 5.55
N LYS A 5 10.48 6.39 6.85
CA LYS A 5 9.59 5.91 7.90
C LYS A 5 8.21 6.55 7.78
N GLU A 6 8.13 7.84 7.51
CA GLU A 6 6.86 8.54 7.30
C GLU A 6 6.07 7.97 6.11
N ILE A 7 6.74 7.58 5.03
CA ILE A 7 6.11 6.92 3.88
C ILE A 7 5.56 5.56 4.29
N ILE A 8 6.35 4.74 4.99
CA ILE A 8 5.91 3.43 5.49
C ILE A 8 4.69 3.58 6.41
N ASP A 9 4.74 4.50 7.37
CA ASP A 9 3.65 4.75 8.32
C ASP A 9 2.38 5.24 7.58
N LEU A 10 2.52 6.08 6.54
CA LEU A 10 1.41 6.51 5.69
C LEU A 10 0.77 5.34 4.92
N VAL A 11 1.60 4.47 4.34
CA VAL A 11 1.12 3.29 3.60
C VAL A 11 0.38 2.33 4.54
N ILE A 12 0.93 2.06 5.72
CA ILE A 12 0.27 1.23 6.75
C ILE A 12 -1.09 1.84 7.15
N ALA A 13 -1.14 3.16 7.40
CA ALA A 13 -2.38 3.83 7.77
C ALA A 13 -3.46 3.71 6.68
N ARG A 14 -3.09 3.73 5.40
CA ARG A 14 -4.02 3.51 4.29
C ARG A 14 -4.53 2.07 4.25
N LEU A 15 -3.64 1.08 4.37
CA LEU A 15 -4.02 -0.34 4.38
C LEU A 15 -4.97 -0.66 5.54
N GLN A 16 -4.79 -0.03 6.71
CA GLN A 16 -5.68 -0.21 7.88
C GLN A 16 -7.14 0.18 7.61
N ASN A 17 -7.37 1.14 6.69
CA ASN A 17 -8.71 1.60 6.33
C ASN A 17 -9.43 0.66 5.35
N LEU A 18 -8.78 -0.38 4.86
CA LEU A 18 -9.41 -1.38 4.00
C LEU A 18 -10.39 -2.26 4.82
N PRO A 19 -11.50 -2.72 4.21
CA PRO A 19 -12.36 -3.71 4.83
C PRO A 19 -11.60 -5.01 5.17
N PHE A 20 -11.95 -5.64 6.29
CA PHE A 20 -11.27 -6.87 6.75
C PHE A 20 -11.68 -8.12 5.95
N ASP A 21 -12.78 -8.05 5.21
CA ASP A 21 -13.38 -9.15 4.43
C ASP A 21 -12.97 -9.11 2.95
N LYS A 22 -11.88 -8.38 2.64
CA LYS A 22 -11.40 -8.17 1.28
C LYS A 22 -9.93 -8.52 1.20
N GLU A 23 -9.59 -9.19 0.11
CA GLU A 23 -8.23 -9.50 -0.29
C GLU A 23 -7.85 -8.64 -1.49
N ILE A 24 -6.57 -8.28 -1.58
CA ILE A 24 -5.99 -7.54 -2.68
C ILE A 24 -5.15 -8.50 -3.51
N SER A 25 -5.46 -8.60 -4.79
CA SER A 25 -4.65 -9.33 -5.76
C SER A 25 -3.43 -8.51 -6.16
N ILE A 26 -2.23 -9.06 -5.94
CA ILE A 26 -0.94 -8.47 -6.33
C ILE A 26 -0.43 -9.17 -7.60
N GLY A 27 -1.28 -9.24 -8.63
CA GLY A 27 -0.97 -9.90 -9.90
C GLY A 27 -0.55 -11.36 -9.68
N SER A 28 0.56 -11.78 -10.28
CA SER A 28 1.06 -13.16 -10.14
C SER A 28 1.64 -13.49 -8.75
N SER A 29 1.74 -12.51 -7.85
CA SER A 29 2.25 -12.72 -6.48
C SER A 29 1.23 -13.36 -5.55
N GLY A 30 -0.06 -13.37 -5.92
CA GLY A 30 -1.14 -13.93 -5.12
C GLY A 30 -2.11 -12.88 -4.60
N GLU A 31 -2.97 -13.33 -3.69
CA GLU A 31 -3.99 -12.53 -3.01
C GLU A 31 -3.60 -12.41 -1.54
N PHE A 32 -3.76 -11.21 -0.98
CA PHE A 32 -3.33 -10.88 0.38
C PHE A 32 -4.40 -10.10 1.12
N THR A 33 -4.59 -10.43 2.39
CA THR A 33 -5.35 -9.62 3.33
C THR A 33 -4.61 -8.31 3.65
N LYS A 34 -5.31 -7.33 4.22
CA LYS A 34 -4.67 -6.08 4.66
C LYS A 34 -3.64 -6.32 5.77
N GLU A 35 -3.85 -7.30 6.65
CA GLU A 35 -2.93 -7.66 7.71
C GLU A 35 -1.61 -8.22 7.15
N GLU A 36 -1.68 -9.09 6.15
CA GLU A 36 -0.50 -9.63 5.47
C GLU A 36 0.28 -8.55 4.72
N LEU A 37 -0.42 -7.64 4.01
CA LEU A 37 0.24 -6.53 3.33
C LEU A 37 0.93 -5.57 4.29
N ILE A 38 0.32 -5.29 5.44
CA ILE A 38 0.94 -4.46 6.49
C ILE A 38 2.23 -5.12 6.98
N GLU A 39 2.24 -6.44 7.16
CA GLU A 39 3.43 -7.17 7.59
C GLU A 39 4.53 -7.15 6.52
N HIS A 40 4.18 -7.37 5.25
CA HIS A 40 5.12 -7.24 4.13
C HIS A 40 5.73 -5.84 4.04
N VAL A 41 4.93 -4.78 4.22
CA VAL A 41 5.40 -3.39 4.23
C VAL A 41 6.37 -3.12 5.38
N LYS A 42 6.08 -3.62 6.59
CA LYS A 42 6.98 -3.47 7.75
C LYS A 42 8.31 -4.20 7.57
N ASN A 43 8.27 -5.35 6.90
CA ASN A 43 9.45 -6.18 6.65
C ASN A 43 10.29 -5.69 5.47
N ASP A 44 9.82 -4.67 4.73
CA ASP A 44 10.47 -4.11 3.55
C ASP A 44 10.89 -5.19 2.52
N ASP A 45 10.07 -6.22 2.38
CA ASP A 45 10.32 -7.27 1.39
C ASP A 45 9.78 -6.88 0.00
N SER A 46 9.97 -7.76 -0.99
CA SER A 46 9.56 -7.48 -2.37
C SER A 46 8.06 -7.18 -2.53
N ILE A 47 7.20 -7.74 -1.69
CA ILE A 47 5.76 -7.45 -1.71
C ILE A 47 5.51 -6.11 -1.01
N GLY A 48 6.17 -5.87 0.13
CA GLY A 48 6.11 -4.60 0.85
C GLY A 48 6.52 -3.41 0.00
N GLN A 49 7.68 -3.48 -0.64
CA GLN A 49 8.21 -2.44 -1.54
C GLN A 49 7.27 -2.19 -2.72
N LYS A 50 6.70 -3.25 -3.30
CA LYS A 50 5.73 -3.13 -4.37
C LYS A 50 4.44 -2.46 -3.89
N MET A 51 3.97 -2.80 -2.69
CA MET A 51 2.77 -2.20 -2.11
C MET A 51 2.99 -0.70 -1.80
N VAL A 52 4.16 -0.33 -1.27
CA VAL A 52 4.54 1.07 -1.08
C VAL A 52 4.50 1.83 -2.41
N ALA A 53 5.06 1.27 -3.48
CA ALA A 53 5.02 1.89 -4.80
C ALA A 53 3.58 2.10 -5.30
N ILE A 54 2.73 1.07 -5.20
CA ILE A 54 1.32 1.12 -5.62
C ILE A 54 0.55 2.20 -4.87
N GLU A 55 0.65 2.25 -3.53
CA GLU A 55 -0.07 3.24 -2.72
C GLU A 55 0.41 4.67 -2.99
N MET A 56 1.72 4.86 -3.18
CA MET A 56 2.27 6.17 -3.50
C MET A 56 1.87 6.65 -4.90
N ASP A 57 1.80 5.75 -5.88
CA ASP A 57 1.30 6.06 -7.22
C ASP A 57 -0.20 6.39 -7.20
N PHE A 58 -0.99 5.66 -6.41
CA PHE A 58 -2.41 5.98 -6.19
C PHE A 58 -2.59 7.37 -5.58
N LEU A 59 -1.84 7.70 -4.53
CA LEU A 59 -1.90 9.02 -3.88
C LEU A 59 -1.51 10.15 -4.83
N ARG A 60 -0.49 9.93 -5.66
CA ARG A 60 -0.05 10.90 -6.67
C ARG A 60 -1.11 11.10 -7.74
N SER A 61 -1.69 10.02 -8.24
CA SER A 61 -2.79 10.05 -9.22
C SER A 61 -4.00 10.82 -8.68
N MET A 62 -4.33 10.62 -7.40
CA MET A 62 -5.40 11.38 -6.73
C MET A 62 -5.08 12.88 -6.66
N LYS A 63 -3.85 13.23 -6.26
CA LYS A 63 -3.40 14.62 -6.22
C LYS A 63 -3.47 15.29 -7.60
N GLU A 64 -3.08 14.56 -8.63
CA GLU A 64 -3.10 15.04 -10.02
C GLU A 64 -4.51 15.12 -10.61
N GLY A 65 -5.51 14.60 -9.88
CA GLY A 65 -6.90 14.64 -10.27
C GLY A 65 -7.29 13.62 -11.32
N VAL A 66 -6.51 12.54 -11.47
CA VAL A 66 -6.79 11.44 -12.41
C VAL A 66 -8.18 10.82 -12.19
N PHE A 67 -8.69 10.89 -10.97
CA PHE A 67 -9.99 10.34 -10.59
C PHE A 67 -11.12 11.40 -10.51
N TYR A 68 -10.85 12.66 -10.86
CA TYR A 68 -11.85 13.72 -10.88
C TYR A 68 -12.35 13.91 -12.33
N GLU A 69 -13.68 13.94 -12.53
CA GLU A 69 -14.33 14.26 -13.82
C GLU A 69 -14.34 15.77 -14.11
#